data_AF-A0A849BPN4-F1
#
_entry.id   AF-A0A849BPN4-F1
#
_cell.length_a   1.000
_cell.length_b   1.000
_cell.length_c   1.000
_cell.angle_alpha   90.00
_cell.angle_beta   90.00
_cell.angle_gamma   90.00
#
_symmetry.space_group_name_H-M   'P 1'
#
loop_
_entity.id
_entity.type
_entity.pdbx_description
1 polymer ?
#
loop_
_entity_poly.entity_id
_entity_poly.type
_entity_poly.pdbx_seq_one_letter_code
_entity_poly.pdbx_strand_id
1 'polypeptide(L)'
;MRVFDGSTPGEWAERVRREVVRQLDPQTRPGGGGHFDANGAYLLSSWSSVVDDVPVLHLVYRHPWWGFATGLRRELDGDVLANHSGDPAVNLADDIVIGDVGEPLGRNADLMVPDADGVWWWGDDPLLGDRARRGPAPSPG
;
A
#
# COMPACT_ATOMS: atom_id res chain seq x y z
N MET A 1 -0.67 2.71 -21.13
CA MET A 1 -0.95 1.33 -21.59
C MET A 1 -1.12 0.51 -20.33
N ARG A 2 -2.24 -0.18 -20.10
CA ARG A 2 -2.43 -0.95 -18.86
C ARG A 2 -1.33 -2.02 -18.75
N VAL A 3 -0.44 -1.89 -17.78
CA VAL A 3 0.66 -2.84 -17.58
C VAL A 3 0.11 -4.01 -16.77
N PHE A 4 -0.51 -4.96 -17.46
CA PHE A 4 -0.70 -6.30 -16.95
C PHE A 4 0.22 -7.19 -17.75
N ASP A 5 1.11 -7.93 -17.10
CA ASP A 5 2.08 -8.83 -17.73
C ASP A 5 1.43 -10.11 -18.30
N GLY A 6 0.23 -9.99 -18.85
CA GLY A 6 -0.66 -11.08 -19.23
C GLY A 6 -1.58 -11.55 -18.09
N SER A 7 -1.45 -11.01 -16.89
CA SER A 7 -2.31 -11.32 -15.73
C SER A 7 -3.68 -10.63 -15.80
N THR A 8 -4.68 -11.20 -15.12
CA THR A 8 -5.95 -10.49 -14.86
C THR A 8 -5.72 -9.35 -13.85
N PRO A 9 -6.58 -8.31 -13.79
CA PRO A 9 -6.45 -7.24 -12.80
C PRO A 9 -6.35 -7.75 -11.36
N GLY A 10 -7.12 -8.78 -11.00
CA GLY A 10 -7.07 -9.38 -9.66
C GLY A 10 -5.74 -10.08 -9.35
N GLU A 11 -5.19 -10.83 -10.31
CA GLU A 11 -3.90 -11.50 -10.16
C GLU A 11 -2.74 -10.49 -10.09
N TRP A 12 -2.81 -9.44 -10.91
CA TRP A 12 -1.88 -8.32 -10.87
C TRP A 12 -1.87 -7.66 -9.49
N ALA A 13 -3.05 -7.30 -8.99
CA ALA A 13 -3.18 -6.65 -7.69
C ALA A 13 -2.65 -7.52 -6.55
N GLU A 14 -2.91 -8.83 -6.61
CA GLU A 14 -2.41 -9.77 -5.61
C GLU A 14 -0.88 -9.95 -5.67
N ARG A 15 -0.29 -9.96 -6.87
CA ARG A 15 1.17 -10.03 -7.01
C ARG A 15 1.86 -8.79 -6.46
N VAL A 16 1.38 -7.61 -6.83
CA VAL A 16 1.92 -6.34 -6.29
C VAL A 16 1.75 -6.30 -4.78
N ARG A 17 0.57 -6.68 -4.25
CA ARG A 17 0.34 -6.75 -2.80
C ARG A 17 1.36 -7.65 -2.09
N ARG A 18 1.66 -8.83 -2.64
CA ARG A 18 2.64 -9.76 -2.05
C ARG A 18 4.04 -9.16 -2.01
N GLU A 19 4.45 -8.46 -3.06
CA GLU A 19 5.74 -7.78 -3.08
C GLU A 19 5.80 -6.64 -2.07
N VAL A 20 4.76 -5.81 -1.97
CA VAL A 20 4.67 -4.77 -0.93
C VAL A 20 4.72 -5.38 0.48
N VAL A 21 3.96 -6.44 0.74
CA VAL A 21 3.98 -7.14 2.02
C VAL A 21 5.38 -7.68 2.33
N ARG A 22 6.06 -8.30 1.36
CA ARG A 22 7.43 -8.81 1.52
C ARG A 22 8.42 -7.70 1.89
N GLN A 23 8.17 -6.48 1.44
CA GLN A 23 9.02 -5.34 1.73
C GLN A 23 8.73 -4.70 3.09
N LEU A 24 7.46 -4.60 3.48
CA LEU A 24 7.00 -3.96 4.71
C LEU A 24 6.93 -4.90 5.92
N ASP A 25 6.93 -6.22 5.72
CA ASP A 25 6.91 -7.21 6.79
C ASP A 25 8.34 -7.65 7.18
N PRO A 26 8.84 -7.25 8.36
CA PRO A 26 10.18 -7.58 8.82
C PRO A 26 10.42 -9.09 8.99
N GLN A 27 9.39 -9.93 9.10
CA GLN A 27 9.54 -11.38 9.27
C GLN A 27 9.83 -12.14 7.97
N THR A 28 9.62 -11.51 6.81
CA THR A 28 9.73 -12.17 5.50
C THR A 28 11.10 -12.04 4.83
N ARG A 29 12.06 -11.33 5.45
CA ARG A 29 13.42 -11.14 4.91
C ARG A 29 14.44 -12.12 5.49
N PRO A 30 15.18 -12.89 4.66
CA PRO A 30 16.29 -13.70 5.14
C PRO A 30 17.48 -12.82 5.51
N GLY A 31 17.90 -12.86 6.78
CA GLY A 31 19.03 -12.09 7.31
C GLY A 31 18.58 -11.05 8.34
N GLY A 32 18.40 -11.48 9.59
CA GLY A 32 18.06 -10.63 10.72
C GLY A 32 19.13 -9.56 10.97
N GLY A 33 18.91 -8.39 10.41
CA GLY A 33 19.63 -7.15 10.69
C GLY A 33 18.61 -6.03 10.53
N GLY A 34 18.24 -5.39 11.64
CA GLY A 34 17.29 -4.30 11.65
C GLY A 34 17.77 -3.17 10.75
N HIS A 35 17.18 -3.07 9.57
CA HIS A 35 17.16 -1.85 8.80
C HIS A 35 15.75 -1.69 8.22
N PHE A 36 15.16 -0.56 8.59
CA PHE A 36 13.88 -0.06 8.15
C PHE A 36 13.83 -0.06 6.61
N ASP A 37 12.64 -0.28 6.02
CA ASP A 37 12.37 0.27 4.69
C ASP A 37 12.59 1.80 4.74
N ALA A 38 12.60 2.48 3.59
CA ALA A 38 13.10 3.85 3.45
C ALA A 38 12.70 4.86 4.56
N ASN A 39 11.60 4.66 5.30
CA ASN A 39 11.24 5.49 6.47
C ASN A 39 10.71 4.77 7.73
N GLY A 40 10.72 3.42 7.80
CA GLY A 40 10.39 2.66 9.00
C GLY A 40 8.92 2.41 9.28
N ALA A 41 8.12 2.34 8.22
CA ALA A 41 6.71 2.01 8.30
C ALA A 41 6.50 0.54 8.68
N TYR A 42 5.40 0.26 9.39
CA TYR A 42 5.00 -1.09 9.79
C TYR A 42 3.60 -1.39 9.25
N LEU A 43 3.47 -2.47 8.47
CA LEU A 43 2.20 -2.89 7.89
C LEU A 43 1.26 -3.51 8.93
N LEU A 44 0.06 -2.94 9.07
CA LEU A 44 -1.02 -3.44 9.91
C LEU A 44 -1.95 -4.40 9.17
N SER A 45 -2.31 -4.03 7.94
CA SER A 45 -3.25 -4.79 7.10
C SER A 45 -3.02 -4.47 5.63
N SER A 46 -3.25 -5.45 4.76
CA SER A 46 -3.28 -5.22 3.32
C SER A 46 -4.33 -6.09 2.64
N TRP A 47 -4.95 -5.54 1.61
CA TRP A 47 -5.80 -6.29 0.69
C TRP A 47 -5.74 -5.68 -0.70
N SER A 48 -6.16 -6.46 -1.69
CA SER A 48 -6.35 -6.00 -3.05
C SER A 48 -7.83 -6.03 -3.41
N SER A 49 -8.23 -5.19 -4.35
CA SER A 49 -9.57 -5.16 -4.90
C SER A 49 -9.53 -4.76 -6.37
N VAL A 50 -10.65 -4.91 -7.07
CA VAL A 50 -10.86 -4.35 -8.40
C VAL A 50 -12.08 -3.44 -8.32
N VAL A 51 -11.94 -2.18 -8.70
CA VAL A 51 -12.99 -1.16 -8.73
C VAL A 51 -13.08 -0.67 -10.17
N ASP A 52 -14.24 -0.85 -10.82
CA ASP A 52 -14.45 -0.46 -12.23
C ASP A 52 -13.34 -0.96 -13.18
N ASP A 53 -12.97 -2.25 -13.04
CA ASP A 53 -11.87 -2.92 -13.74
C ASP A 53 -10.45 -2.39 -13.45
N VAL A 54 -10.31 -1.49 -12.48
CA VAL A 54 -9.02 -0.97 -12.01
C VAL A 54 -8.57 -1.76 -10.77
N PRO A 55 -7.41 -2.41 -10.81
CA PRO A 55 -6.84 -3.04 -9.61
C PRO A 55 -6.38 -1.97 -8.61
N VAL A 56 -6.79 -2.13 -7.36
CA VAL A 56 -6.48 -1.20 -6.27
C VAL A 56 -5.84 -1.96 -5.12
N LEU A 57 -4.66 -1.49 -4.71
CA LEU A 57 -4.01 -1.90 -3.47
C LEU A 57 -4.52 -1.04 -2.32
N HIS A 58 -4.80 -1.70 -1.21
CA HIS A 58 -5.14 -1.07 0.05
C HIS A 58 -4.12 -1.47 1.11
N LEU A 59 -3.51 -0.49 1.75
CA LEU A 59 -2.58 -0.68 2.85
C LEU A 59 -3.07 0.08 4.07
N VAL A 60 -2.95 -0.52 5.24
CA VAL A 60 -3.01 0.18 6.52
C VAL A 60 -1.69 -0.06 7.22
N TYR A 61 -1.03 0.99 7.67
CA TYR A 61 0.30 0.93 8.26
C TYR A 61 0.46 1.98 9.35
N ARG A 62 1.46 1.83 10.22
CA ARG A 62 1.94 2.93 11.07
C ARG A 62 3.24 3.45 10.52
N HIS A 63 3.43 4.76 10.58
CA HIS A 63 4.69 5.42 10.27
C HIS A 63 5.30 5.98 11.55
N PRO A 64 6.64 6.01 11.69
CA PRO A 64 7.28 6.52 12.91
C PRO A 64 7.08 8.02 13.14
N TRP A 65 6.64 8.77 12.13
CA TRP A 65 6.48 10.22 12.23
C TRP A 65 5.08 10.69 12.67
N TRP A 66 4.09 9.80 12.70
CA TRP A 66 2.73 10.17 13.12
C TRP A 66 2.12 9.13 14.07
N GLY A 67 1.33 9.62 15.03
CA GLY A 67 0.79 8.81 16.13
C GLY A 67 -0.49 8.02 15.81
N PHE A 68 -0.88 7.92 14.54
CA PHE A 68 -2.12 7.26 14.10
C PHE A 68 -1.86 6.22 13.01
N ALA A 69 -2.80 5.30 12.83
CA ALA A 69 -2.77 4.36 11.71
C ALA A 69 -3.15 5.10 10.42
N THR A 70 -2.42 4.80 9.35
CA THR A 70 -2.55 5.46 8.05
C THR A 70 -3.00 4.47 7.00
N GLY A 71 -3.99 4.89 6.21
CA GLY A 71 -4.50 4.14 5.08
C GLY A 71 -4.00 4.71 3.76
N LEU A 72 -3.56 3.84 2.85
CA LEU A 72 -3.22 4.18 1.47
C LEU A 72 -4.10 3.36 0.52
N ARG A 73 -4.67 4.04 -0.47
CA ARG A 73 -5.31 3.42 -1.65
C ARG A 73 -4.51 3.79 -2.88
N ARG A 74 -4.04 2.79 -3.60
CA ARG A 74 -3.25 2.97 -4.82
C ARG A 74 -3.85 2.19 -5.96
N GLU A 75 -4.34 2.93 -6.96
CA GLU A 75 -4.66 2.36 -8.27
C GLU A 75 -3.37 1.83 -8.91
N LEU A 76 -3.43 0.60 -9.42
CA LEU A 76 -2.29 -0.14 -9.98
C LEU A 76 -2.33 -0.18 -11.51
N ASP A 77 -3.05 0.75 -12.14
CA ASP A 77 -3.22 0.88 -13.59
C ASP A 77 -2.38 2.00 -14.21
N GLY A 78 -1.60 2.72 -13.40
CA GLY A 78 -0.72 3.82 -13.80
C GLY A 78 0.67 3.40 -14.29
N ASP A 79 1.39 4.34 -14.90
CA ASP A 79 2.78 4.14 -15.32
C ASP A 79 3.68 4.00 -14.08
N VAL A 80 4.42 2.90 -14.00
CA VAL A 80 5.54 2.70 -13.05
C VAL A 80 6.55 3.82 -13.29
N LEU A 81 7.12 4.43 -12.25
CA LEU A 81 8.19 5.41 -12.42
C LEU A 81 9.36 4.68 -13.07
N ALA A 82 9.50 4.85 -14.38
CA ALA A 82 10.27 3.98 -15.24
C ALA A 82 11.75 3.87 -14.82
N ASN A 83 12.25 2.64 -14.65
CA ASN A 83 13.57 2.10 -15.10
C ASN A 83 14.23 1.09 -14.15
N HIS A 84 13.53 0.04 -13.74
CA HIS A 84 14.19 -1.13 -13.18
C HIS A 84 14.01 -2.31 -14.14
N SER A 85 15.11 -2.79 -14.73
CA SER A 85 15.12 -4.04 -15.49
C SER A 85 14.73 -5.18 -14.53
N GLY A 86 13.54 -5.78 -14.68
CA GLY A 86 13.05 -6.75 -13.70
C GLY A 86 11.56 -7.07 -13.81
N ASP A 87 11.03 -7.72 -12.77
CA ASP A 87 9.59 -8.03 -12.64
C ASP A 87 8.79 -6.73 -12.39
N PRO A 88 7.81 -6.39 -13.25
CA PRO A 88 6.98 -5.20 -13.09
C PRO A 88 6.29 -5.08 -11.73
N ALA A 89 5.89 -6.19 -11.12
CA ALA A 89 5.22 -6.17 -9.82
C ALA A 89 6.18 -5.78 -8.68
N VAL A 90 7.44 -6.20 -8.77
CA VAL A 90 8.50 -5.83 -7.82
C VAL A 90 8.80 -4.34 -7.93
N ASN A 91 8.96 -3.84 -9.16
CA ASN A 91 9.26 -2.43 -9.42
C ASN A 91 8.14 -1.51 -8.90
N LEU A 92 6.88 -1.85 -9.17
CA LEU A 92 5.75 -1.08 -8.67
C LEU A 92 5.64 -1.15 -7.14
N ALA A 93 5.96 -2.29 -6.53
CA ALA A 93 6.00 -2.40 -5.07
C ALA A 93 7.08 -1.51 -4.46
N ASP A 94 8.27 -1.45 -5.07
CA ASP A 94 9.35 -0.54 -4.64
C ASP A 94 8.90 0.93 -4.71
N ASP A 95 8.26 1.33 -5.83
CA ASP A 95 7.72 2.68 -6.01
C ASP A 95 6.68 3.03 -4.93
N ILE A 96 5.77 2.10 -4.61
CA ILE A 96 4.75 2.30 -3.58
C ILE A 96 5.38 2.44 -2.20
N VAL A 97 6.35 1.58 -1.86
CA VAL A 97 6.98 1.61 -0.54
C VAL A 97 7.80 2.88 -0.34
N ILE A 98 8.56 3.30 -1.34
CA ILE A 98 9.41 4.49 -1.26
C ILE A 98 8.56 5.77 -1.38
N GLY A 99 7.77 5.88 -2.44
CA GLY A 99 7.07 7.10 -2.81
C GLY A 99 5.72 7.29 -2.10
N ASP A 100 4.90 6.25 -1.96
CA ASP A 100 3.55 6.43 -1.42
C ASP A 100 3.48 6.17 0.09
N VAL A 101 4.25 5.20 0.60
CA VAL A 101 4.30 4.85 2.02
C VAL A 101 5.34 5.68 2.76
N GLY A 102 6.54 5.80 2.19
CA GLY A 102 7.67 6.50 2.78
C GLY A 102 7.57 8.02 2.67
N GLU A 103 7.19 8.54 1.52
CA GLU A 103 7.10 9.98 1.27
C GLU A 103 5.69 10.35 0.79
N PRO A 104 4.64 10.20 1.63
CA PRO A 104 3.26 10.24 1.14
C PRO A 104 2.91 11.61 0.51
N LEU A 105 2.99 11.64 -0.81
CA LEU A 105 2.56 12.74 -1.65
C LEU A 105 1.20 12.33 -2.23
N GLY A 106 0.14 12.45 -1.42
CA GLY A 106 -1.22 12.20 -1.90
C GLY A 106 -1.60 13.10 -3.10
N ARG A 107 -2.68 12.77 -3.82
CA ARG A 107 -3.25 13.64 -4.89
C ARG A 107 -3.52 15.07 -4.39
N ASN A 108 -3.84 15.20 -3.10
CA ASN A 108 -3.77 16.44 -2.34
C ASN A 108 -2.66 16.28 -1.30
N ALA A 109 -1.53 16.95 -1.51
CA ALA A 109 -0.51 17.04 -0.46
C ALA A 109 -1.16 17.54 0.84
N ASP A 110 -0.77 16.96 1.98
CA ASP A 110 -1.16 17.37 3.33
C ASP A 110 -2.62 17.10 3.78
N LEU A 111 -3.45 16.38 3.00
CA LEU A 111 -4.83 16.05 3.41
C LEU A 111 -5.01 14.55 3.67
N MET A 112 -5.31 14.22 4.94
CA MET A 112 -5.74 12.90 5.38
C MET A 112 -7.15 12.96 5.95
N VAL A 113 -7.94 11.92 5.68
CA VAL A 113 -9.34 11.83 6.13
C VAL A 113 -9.49 10.67 7.11
N PRO A 114 -9.93 10.89 8.36
CA PRO A 114 -10.14 9.82 9.32
C PRO A 114 -11.41 9.01 8.98
N ASP A 115 -11.31 7.69 9.05
CA ASP A 115 -12.47 6.80 9.02
C ASP A 115 -13.06 6.59 10.43
N ALA A 116 -14.24 5.94 10.49
CA ALA A 116 -14.95 5.69 11.75
C ALA A 116 -14.22 4.77 12.75
N ASP A 117 -13.15 4.12 12.32
CA ASP A 117 -12.32 3.21 13.12
C ASP A 117 -10.96 3.84 13.47
N GLY A 118 -10.73 5.12 13.11
CA GLY A 118 -9.54 5.88 13.46
C GLY A 118 -8.35 5.73 12.52
N VAL A 119 -8.54 5.17 11.32
CA VAL A 119 -7.49 5.13 10.27
C VAL A 119 -7.58 6.40 9.43
N TRP A 120 -6.43 7.06 9.21
CA TRP A 120 -6.31 8.28 8.44
C TRP A 120 -5.90 7.96 7.01
N TRP A 121 -6.81 8.14 6.06
CA TRP A 121 -6.60 7.77 4.66
C TRP A 121 -6.03 8.94 3.84
N TRP A 122 -5.01 8.66 3.04
CA TRP A 122 -4.48 9.61 2.06
C TRP A 122 -5.45 9.84 0.91
N GLY A 123 -5.58 11.11 0.49
CA GLY A 123 -6.27 11.51 -0.75
C GLY A 123 -7.77 11.71 -0.60
N ASP A 124 -8.52 10.65 -0.31
CA ASP A 124 -10.00 10.63 -0.38
C ASP A 124 -10.66 9.97 0.85
N ASP A 125 -12.00 10.08 0.97
CA ASP A 125 -12.84 9.32 1.92
C ASP A 125 -12.75 7.81 1.67
N PRO A 126 -12.76 6.95 2.71
CA PRO A 126 -12.73 5.49 2.57
C PRO A 126 -13.87 4.97 1.67
N LEU A 127 -13.60 3.96 0.84
CA LEU A 127 -14.66 3.36 0.03
C LEU A 127 -15.66 2.62 0.93
N LEU A 128 -16.94 2.63 0.52
CA LEU A 128 -17.96 1.77 1.12
C LEU A 128 -17.52 0.30 1.03
N GLY A 129 -17.14 -0.28 2.18
CA GLY A 129 -16.71 -1.68 2.29
C GLY A 129 -15.27 -1.89 2.73
N ASP A 130 -14.42 -0.85 2.77
CA ASP A 130 -13.04 -0.96 3.26
C ASP A 130 -13.00 -1.47 4.71
N ARG A 131 -13.96 -1.02 5.53
CA ARG A 131 -14.19 -1.52 6.89
C ARG A 131 -14.44 -3.03 6.94
N ALA A 132 -15.29 -3.55 6.06
CA ALA A 132 -15.66 -4.96 6.06
C ALA A 132 -14.50 -5.87 5.61
N ARG A 133 -13.59 -5.34 4.76
CA ARG A 133 -12.45 -6.08 4.22
C ARG A 133 -11.21 -6.05 5.12
N ARG A 134 -11.02 -4.99 5.89
CA ARG A 134 -9.93 -4.88 6.89
C ARG A 134 -10.12 -5.81 8.09
N GLY A 135 -11.37 -6.06 8.49
CA GLY A 135 -11.66 -6.62 9.81
C GLY A 135 -11.61 -5.55 10.91
N PRO A 136 -11.73 -5.96 12.20
CA PRO A 136 -11.78 -5.01 13.32
C PRO A 136 -10.50 -4.16 13.39
N ALA A 137 -10.65 -2.91 13.83
CA ALA A 137 -9.52 -2.00 14.01
C ALA A 137 -8.44 -2.63 14.89
N PRO A 138 -7.14 -2.49 14.55
CA PRO A 138 -6.08 -2.88 15.45
C PRO A 138 -6.22 -2.07 16.75
N SER A 139 -6.20 -2.74 17.89
CA SER A 139 -6.29 -2.09 19.20
C SER A 139 -5.24 -0.98 19.31
N PRO A 140 -5.56 0.18 19.90
CA PRO A 140 -4.55 1.16 20.24
C PRO A 140 -3.58 0.52 21.26
N GLY A 141 -2.38 0.20 20.80
CA GLY A 141 -1.23 -0.11 21.64
C GLY A 141 -0.61 1.15 22.22
#